data_AF-A0A1H8VVF8-F1
#
_entry.id   AF-A0A1H8VVF8-F1
#
_cell.length_a   1.000
_cell.length_b   1.000
_cell.length_c   1.000
_cell.angle_alpha   90.00
_cell.angle_beta   90.00
_cell.angle_gamma   90.00
#
_symmetry.space_group_name_H-M   'P 1'
#
loop_
_entity.id
_entity.type
_entity.pdbx_description
1 polymer ?
#
loop_
_entity_poly.entity_id
_entity_poly.type
_entity_poly.pdbx_seq_one_letter_code
_entity_poly.pdbx_strand_id
1 'polypeptide(L)'
;MGQRFALTHEDETRTEISDVLRDAFEALMRAADDHPWLAGVVAVAIVWRLFRGMRAALYGCLPRDPQRLFVGADRFAIMSRAGHRCEHHSWRTGRCETTGRLQADHVHPHSRGGTTTIGNGQALCGPHNERKGNRIPWAWELDRLARRRAAYFPSDASVTVQRSG
;
A
#
# COMPACT_ATOMS: atom_id res chain seq x y z
N MET A 1 -31.17 28.87 38.27
CA MET A 1 -32.19 28.42 37.28
C MET A 1 -31.62 28.11 35.90
N GLY A 2 -30.29 27.98 35.71
CA GLY A 2 -29.67 27.74 34.39
C GLY A 2 -29.18 26.31 34.12
N GLN A 3 -29.07 25.45 35.12
CA GLN A 3 -28.55 24.08 34.95
C GLN A 3 -29.58 23.09 34.39
N ARG A 4 -30.88 23.33 34.58
CA ARG A 4 -31.93 22.40 34.14
C ARG A 4 -32.24 22.46 32.64
N PHE A 5 -31.91 23.58 31.98
CA PHE A 5 -32.19 23.81 30.56
C PHE A 5 -31.08 23.28 29.63
N ALA A 6 -29.84 23.26 30.11
CA ALA A 6 -28.71 22.69 29.36
C ALA A 6 -28.81 21.15 29.26
N LEU A 7 -29.18 20.50 30.36
CA LEU A 7 -29.32 19.04 30.42
C LEU A 7 -30.44 18.50 29.51
N THR A 8 -31.56 19.23 29.37
CA THR A 8 -32.67 18.81 28.50
C THR A 8 -32.31 18.94 27.01
N HIS A 9 -31.55 19.97 26.64
CA HIS A 9 -31.14 20.19 25.26
C HIS A 9 -30.04 19.19 24.82
N GLU A 10 -29.15 18.79 25.75
CA GLU A 10 -28.17 17.72 25.50
C GLU A 10 -28.83 16.34 25.38
N ASP A 11 -29.91 16.09 26.13
CA ASP A 11 -30.64 14.81 26.09
C ASP A 11 -31.54 14.71 24.84
N GLU A 12 -32.17 15.81 24.43
CA GLU A 12 -32.98 15.89 23.20
C GLU A 12 -32.11 15.74 21.94
N THR A 13 -30.96 16.42 21.88
CA THR A 13 -30.01 16.26 20.76
C THR A 13 -29.38 14.87 20.71
N ARG A 14 -29.08 14.25 21.86
CA ARG A 14 -28.59 12.86 21.92
C ARG A 14 -29.64 11.85 21.45
N THR A 15 -30.92 12.11 21.76
CA THR A 15 -32.04 11.26 21.34
C THR A 15 -32.26 11.39 19.83
N GLU A 16 -32.28 12.60 19.28
CA GLU A 16 -32.37 12.83 17.82
C GLU A 16 -31.23 12.16 17.04
N ILE A 17 -29.98 12.30 17.50
CA ILE A 17 -28.84 11.65 16.84
C ILE A 17 -28.99 10.12 16.89
N SER A 18 -29.49 9.57 18.00
CA SER A 18 -29.69 8.13 18.13
C SER A 18 -30.80 7.58 17.22
N ASP A 19 -31.86 8.36 16.99
CA ASP A 19 -32.99 7.96 16.15
C ASP A 19 -32.64 8.07 14.67
N VAL A 20 -31.92 9.12 14.25
CA VAL A 20 -31.38 9.21 12.89
C VAL A 20 -30.44 8.04 12.58
N LEU A 21 -29.59 7.64 13.54
CA LEU A 21 -28.69 6.49 13.38
C LEU A 21 -29.47 5.17 13.31
N ARG A 22 -30.55 5.02 14.09
CA ARG A 22 -31.44 3.86 14.09
C ARG A 22 -32.17 3.73 12.75
N ASP A 23 -32.77 4.81 12.26
CA ASP A 23 -33.50 4.83 11.00
C ASP A 23 -32.57 4.52 9.81
N ALA A 24 -31.36 5.06 9.81
CA ALA A 24 -30.34 4.74 8.82
C ALA A 24 -29.92 3.27 8.88
N PHE A 25 -29.77 2.70 10.08
CA PHE A 25 -29.46 1.29 10.27
C PHE A 25 -30.59 0.39 9.79
N GLU A 26 -31.84 0.70 10.11
CA GLU A 26 -32.99 -0.09 9.65
C GLU A 26 -33.16 -0.03 8.14
N ALA A 27 -33.00 1.15 7.53
CA ALA A 27 -33.03 1.29 6.08
C ALA A 27 -31.92 0.47 5.40
N LEU A 28 -30.72 0.44 5.99
CA LEU A 28 -29.60 -0.38 5.54
C LEU A 28 -29.90 -1.88 5.65
N MET A 29 -30.52 -2.31 6.77
CA MET A 29 -30.89 -3.71 7.00
C MET A 29 -31.98 -4.19 6.03
N ARG A 30 -33.02 -3.37 5.77
CA ARG A 30 -34.05 -3.70 4.77
C ARG A 30 -33.47 -3.80 3.35
N ALA A 31 -32.58 -2.88 2.98
CA ALA A 31 -31.88 -2.95 1.69
C ALA A 31 -30.94 -4.16 1.58
N ALA A 32 -30.39 -4.64 2.70
CA ALA A 32 -29.58 -5.86 2.76
C ALA A 32 -30.44 -7.13 2.57
N ASP A 33 -31.66 -7.15 3.10
CA ASP A 33 -32.61 -8.26 2.94
C ASP A 33 -33.14 -8.37 1.50
N ASP A 34 -33.46 -7.23 0.87
CA ASP A 34 -33.95 -7.19 -0.51
C ASP A 34 -32.86 -7.57 -1.53
N HIS A 35 -31.58 -7.31 -1.19
CA HIS A 35 -30.44 -7.53 -2.06
C HIS A 35 -29.26 -8.16 -1.30
N PRO A 36 -29.33 -9.45 -0.95
CA PRO A 36 -28.32 -10.13 -0.15
C PRO A 36 -26.92 -10.12 -0.80
N TRP A 37 -26.86 -10.01 -2.14
CA TRP A 37 -25.61 -9.86 -2.87
C TRP A 37 -24.94 -8.49 -2.64
N LEU A 38 -25.71 -7.40 -2.47
CA LEU A 38 -25.17 -6.08 -2.12
C LEU A 38 -24.62 -6.07 -0.70
N ALA A 39 -25.35 -6.67 0.25
CA ALA A 39 -24.87 -6.84 1.61
C ALA A 39 -23.55 -7.62 1.64
N GLY A 40 -23.45 -8.70 0.86
CA GLY A 40 -22.22 -9.46 0.68
C GLY A 40 -21.06 -8.63 0.12
N VAL A 41 -21.29 -7.83 -0.93
CA VAL A 41 -20.26 -6.96 -1.54
C VAL A 41 -19.77 -5.91 -0.55
N VAL A 42 -20.68 -5.27 0.20
CA VAL A 42 -20.34 -4.27 1.21
C VAL A 42 -19.53 -4.91 2.35
N ALA A 43 -19.97 -6.06 2.85
CA ALA A 43 -19.25 -6.79 3.90
C ALA A 43 -17.83 -7.16 3.45
N VAL A 44 -17.67 -7.69 2.23
CA VAL A 44 -16.36 -8.00 1.65
C VAL A 44 -15.49 -6.74 1.53
N ALA A 45 -16.05 -5.61 1.09
CA ALA A 45 -15.33 -4.35 0.99
C ALA A 45 -14.88 -3.82 2.36
N ILE A 46 -15.70 -3.95 3.40
CA ILE A 46 -15.35 -3.60 4.78
C ILE A 46 -14.24 -4.50 5.29
N VAL A 47 -14.38 -5.83 5.18
CA VAL A 47 -13.35 -6.80 5.59
C VAL A 47 -12.03 -6.52 4.87
N TRP A 48 -12.07 -6.25 3.57
CA TRP A 48 -10.88 -5.90 2.80
C TRP A 48 -10.23 -4.59 3.27
N ARG A 49 -11.02 -3.57 3.62
CA ARG A 49 -10.52 -2.32 4.19
C ARG A 49 -9.86 -2.53 5.55
N LEU A 50 -10.51 -3.29 6.45
CA LEU A 50 -9.97 -3.64 7.76
C LEU A 50 -8.67 -4.43 7.62
N PHE A 51 -8.64 -5.43 6.73
CA PHE A 51 -7.44 -6.23 6.47
C PHE A 51 -6.29 -5.38 5.92
N ARG A 52 -6.56 -4.46 5.00
CA ARG A 52 -5.56 -3.49 4.51
C ARG A 52 -5.03 -2.58 5.62
N GLY A 53 -5.92 -2.06 6.47
CA GLY A 53 -5.57 -1.22 7.61
C GLY A 53 -4.70 -1.97 8.62
N MET A 54 -5.10 -3.18 8.99
CA MET A 54 -4.36 -4.07 9.88
C MET A 54 -2.96 -4.37 9.33
N ARG A 55 -2.85 -4.77 8.05
CA ARG A 55 -1.54 -4.96 7.42
C ARG A 55 -0.68 -3.70 7.50
N ALA A 56 -1.24 -2.53 7.17
CA ALA A 56 -0.49 -1.29 7.24
C ALA A 56 0.01 -1.02 8.67
N ALA A 57 -0.82 -1.22 9.70
CA ALA A 57 -0.43 -1.05 11.09
C ALA A 57 0.72 -1.99 11.49
N LEU A 58 0.60 -3.29 11.16
CA LEU A 58 1.62 -4.31 11.46
C LEU A 58 2.99 -3.98 10.87
N TYR A 59 3.06 -3.46 9.65
CA TYR A 59 4.34 -3.05 9.07
C TYR A 59 4.75 -1.63 9.46
N GLY A 60 3.84 -0.82 10.00
CA GLY A 60 4.13 0.54 10.45
C GLY A 60 4.92 0.59 11.76
N CYS A 61 4.83 -0.46 12.58
CA CYS A 61 5.58 -0.58 13.84
C CYS A 61 6.95 -1.26 13.69
N LEU A 62 7.28 -1.79 12.50
CA LEU A 62 8.59 -2.40 12.29
C LEU A 62 9.70 -1.36 12.41
N PRO A 63 10.85 -1.73 13.01
CA PRO A 63 12.03 -0.89 13.02
C PRO A 63 12.41 -0.46 11.61
N ARG A 64 12.74 0.82 11.47
CA ARG A 64 13.21 1.38 10.20
C ARG A 64 14.73 1.25 10.16
N ASP A 65 15.24 0.93 8.99
CA ASP A 65 16.67 1.01 8.72
C ASP A 65 17.16 2.45 9.01
N PRO A 66 18.27 2.68 9.73
CA PRO A 66 18.82 4.02 9.93
C PRO A 66 19.12 4.73 8.60
N GLN A 67 19.53 3.98 7.58
CA GLN A 67 19.80 4.54 6.27
C GLN A 67 18.55 4.45 5.39
N ARG A 68 18.02 5.59 4.94
CA ARG A 68 16.92 5.62 3.96
C ARG A 68 17.40 5.73 2.52
N LEU A 69 18.49 6.46 2.27
CA LEU A 69 18.91 6.79 0.91
C LEU A 69 19.91 5.76 0.39
N PHE A 70 19.69 5.30 -0.85
CA PHE A 70 20.73 4.59 -1.61
C PHE A 70 21.79 5.60 -2.05
N VAL A 71 23.04 5.40 -1.64
CA VAL A 71 24.16 6.31 -1.94
C VAL A 71 25.23 5.61 -2.76
N GLY A 72 26.02 6.39 -3.52
CA GLY A 72 27.22 5.93 -4.22
C GLY A 72 27.04 4.62 -5.00
N ALA A 73 27.80 3.60 -4.57
CA ALA A 73 27.88 2.30 -5.20
C ALA A 73 26.53 1.55 -5.21
N ASP A 74 25.73 1.63 -4.15
CA ASP A 74 24.43 0.92 -4.08
C ASP A 74 23.45 1.47 -5.11
N ARG A 75 23.36 2.80 -5.21
CA ARG A 75 22.51 3.45 -6.19
C ARG A 75 22.95 3.09 -7.61
N PHE A 76 24.26 3.08 -7.86
CA PHE A 76 24.80 2.67 -9.16
C PHE A 76 24.47 1.22 -9.46
N ALA A 77 24.72 0.29 -8.53
CA ALA A 77 24.43 -1.14 -8.70
C ALA A 77 22.94 -1.40 -9.00
N ILE A 78 22.02 -0.72 -8.32
CA ILE A 78 20.57 -0.82 -8.57
C ILE A 78 20.22 -0.37 -9.99
N MET A 79 20.81 0.73 -10.47
CA MET A 79 20.56 1.23 -11.82
C MET A 79 21.17 0.34 -12.90
N SER A 80 22.42 -0.09 -12.68
CA SER A 80 23.19 -0.90 -13.63
C SER A 80 22.57 -2.28 -13.83
N ARG A 81 22.17 -2.98 -12.76
CA ARG A 81 21.50 -4.29 -12.89
C ARG A 81 20.13 -4.18 -13.56
N ALA A 82 19.46 -3.04 -13.43
CA ALA A 82 18.22 -2.76 -14.13
C ALA A 82 18.44 -2.32 -15.59
N GLY A 83 19.69 -2.24 -16.08
CA GLY A 83 20.00 -1.77 -17.43
C GLY A 83 19.57 -0.33 -17.66
N HIS A 84 19.63 0.52 -16.62
CA HIS A 84 19.22 1.93 -16.66
C HIS A 84 17.82 2.16 -17.24
N ARG A 85 16.89 1.24 -16.96
CA ARG A 85 15.50 1.29 -17.41
C ARG A 85 14.54 1.05 -16.25
N CYS A 86 13.41 1.73 -16.26
CA CYS A 86 12.37 1.55 -15.25
C CYS A 86 11.92 0.08 -15.14
N GLU A 87 11.80 -0.42 -13.91
CA GLU A 87 11.35 -1.79 -13.61
C GLU A 87 9.83 -1.91 -13.47
N HIS A 88 9.09 -0.79 -13.55
CA HIS A 88 7.64 -0.84 -13.59
C HIS A 88 7.18 -1.62 -14.82
N HIS A 89 6.19 -2.48 -14.64
CA HIS A 89 5.68 -3.30 -15.73
C HIS A 89 4.15 -3.35 -15.68
N SER A 90 3.55 -2.88 -16.77
CA SER A 90 2.12 -2.89 -17.01
C SER A 90 1.71 -4.17 -17.72
N TRP A 91 0.46 -4.59 -17.61
CA TRP A 91 0.00 -5.77 -18.34
C TRP A 91 -0.14 -5.53 -19.85
N ARG A 92 -0.37 -4.27 -20.28
CA ARG A 92 -0.61 -3.90 -21.69
C ARG A 92 0.65 -3.66 -22.49
N THR A 93 1.61 -2.94 -21.90
CA THR A 93 2.80 -2.43 -22.59
C THR A 93 4.09 -3.10 -22.13
N GLY A 94 3.99 -4.08 -21.22
CA GLY A 94 5.17 -4.71 -20.65
C GLY A 94 5.95 -3.78 -19.74
N ARG A 95 7.29 -3.90 -19.78
CA ARG A 95 8.21 -3.10 -18.98
C ARG A 95 8.26 -1.66 -19.50
N CYS A 96 8.14 -0.69 -18.60
CA CYS A 96 8.26 0.72 -18.91
C CYS A 96 9.57 1.03 -19.66
N GLU A 97 9.48 1.79 -20.75
CA GLU A 97 10.60 2.13 -21.63
C GLU A 97 11.44 3.31 -21.13
N THR A 98 10.99 4.02 -20.08
CA THR A 98 11.69 5.19 -19.56
C THR A 98 13.08 4.82 -19.03
N THR A 99 14.11 5.48 -19.57
CA THR A 99 15.51 5.39 -19.13
C THR A 99 16.00 6.68 -18.45
N GLY A 100 15.27 7.79 -18.60
CA GLY A 100 15.61 9.09 -18.02
C GLY A 100 15.06 9.31 -16.61
N ARG A 101 15.76 10.16 -15.83
CA ARG A 101 15.35 10.61 -14.48
C ARG A 101 14.93 9.48 -13.54
N LEU A 102 15.66 8.36 -13.59
CA LEU A 102 15.40 7.21 -12.74
C LEU A 102 15.82 7.46 -11.29
N GLN A 103 15.04 6.90 -10.38
CA GLN A 103 15.21 6.95 -8.93
C GLN A 103 15.40 5.53 -8.41
N ALA A 104 16.32 5.37 -7.46
CA ALA A 104 16.47 4.12 -6.72
C ALA A 104 15.44 4.15 -5.58
N ASP A 105 14.49 3.23 -5.63
CA ASP A 105 13.39 3.12 -4.68
C ASP A 105 13.40 1.74 -4.03
N HIS A 106 12.80 1.59 -2.84
CA HIS A 106 12.68 0.30 -2.17
C HIS A 106 11.46 -0.46 -2.68
N VAL A 107 11.63 -1.73 -3.04
CA VAL A 107 10.52 -2.63 -3.38
C VAL A 107 9.59 -2.79 -2.18
N HIS A 108 10.16 -3.15 -1.01
CA HIS A 108 9.50 -3.07 0.28
C HIS A 108 9.83 -1.72 0.94
N PRO A 109 8.84 -0.84 1.18
CA PRO A 109 9.11 0.55 1.54
C PRO A 109 9.83 0.69 2.89
N HIS A 110 10.84 1.55 2.94
CA HIS A 110 11.60 1.89 4.14
C HIS A 110 10.71 2.29 5.33
N SER A 111 9.67 3.08 5.08
CA SER A 111 8.69 3.53 6.09
C SER A 111 7.88 2.39 6.72
N ARG A 112 7.98 1.17 6.18
CA ARG A 112 7.27 -0.05 6.59
C ARG A 112 8.23 -1.20 6.94
N GLY A 113 9.45 -0.88 7.39
CA GLY A 113 10.48 -1.84 7.79
C GLY A 113 11.36 -2.37 6.66
N GLY A 114 11.35 -1.73 5.50
CA GLY A 114 12.21 -2.13 4.38
C GLY A 114 13.67 -1.78 4.62
N THR A 115 14.57 -2.75 4.40
CA THR A 115 16.02 -2.54 4.51
C THR A 115 16.57 -1.83 3.27
N THR A 116 17.57 -0.98 3.46
CA THR A 116 18.28 -0.29 2.38
C THR A 116 19.42 -1.17 1.90
N THR A 117 19.05 -2.18 1.12
CA THR A 117 19.95 -3.13 0.51
C THR A 117 19.76 -3.13 -1.00
N ILE A 118 20.80 -3.49 -1.75
CA ILE A 118 20.69 -3.64 -3.21
C ILE A 118 19.57 -4.63 -3.55
N GLY A 119 19.41 -5.73 -2.80
CA GLY A 119 18.33 -6.71 -2.98
C GLY A 119 16.91 -6.12 -2.91
N ASN A 120 16.69 -5.16 -2.00
CA ASN A 120 15.41 -4.46 -1.86
C ASN A 120 15.28 -3.23 -2.78
N GLY A 121 16.35 -2.81 -3.48
CA GLY A 121 16.31 -1.68 -4.40
C GLY A 121 15.61 -1.98 -5.73
N GLN A 122 15.05 -0.97 -6.39
CA GLN A 122 14.56 -1.02 -7.76
C GLN A 122 14.73 0.32 -8.48
N ALA A 123 14.87 0.29 -9.80
CA ALA A 123 14.93 1.49 -10.63
C ALA A 123 13.52 1.89 -11.11
N LEU A 124 13.02 3.06 -10.69
CA LEU A 124 11.72 3.59 -11.12
C LEU A 124 11.85 5.00 -11.71
N CYS A 125 11.03 5.32 -12.71
CA CYS A 125 10.86 6.72 -13.13
C CYS A 125 9.94 7.46 -12.15
N GLY A 126 10.02 8.79 -12.10
CA GLY A 126 9.23 9.62 -11.18
C GLY A 126 7.74 9.26 -11.11
N PRO A 127 7.00 9.21 -12.24
CA PRO A 127 5.57 8.87 -12.24
C PRO A 127 5.25 7.48 -11.65
N HIS A 128 6.10 6.49 -11.92
CA HIS A 128 5.90 5.14 -11.39
C HIS A 128 6.31 5.02 -9.92
N ASN A 129 7.32 5.79 -9.49
CA ASN A 129 7.70 5.86 -8.09
C ASN A 129 6.58 6.50 -7.25
N GLU A 130 6.04 7.62 -7.70
CA GLU A 130 4.90 8.31 -7.06
C GLU A 130 3.67 7.39 -6.98
N ARG A 131 3.32 6.71 -8.07
CA ARG A 131 2.19 5.77 -8.11
C ARG A 131 2.39 4.58 -7.16
N LYS A 132 3.61 4.09 -6.99
CA LYS A 132 3.90 3.00 -6.04
C LYS A 132 3.70 3.46 -4.60
N GLY A 133 4.26 4.62 -4.25
CA GLY A 133 4.24 5.16 -2.91
C GLY A 133 4.76 4.17 -1.85
N ASN A 134 4.12 4.17 -0.69
CA ASN A 134 4.46 3.31 0.46
C ASN A 134 3.67 1.98 0.48
N ARG A 135 3.24 1.48 -0.68
CA ARG A 135 2.49 0.23 -0.77
C ARG A 135 3.42 -0.96 -0.48
N ILE A 136 2.95 -1.84 0.38
CA ILE A 136 3.66 -3.07 0.73
C ILE A 136 3.32 -4.13 -0.31
N PRO A 137 4.33 -4.69 -1.01
CA PRO A 137 4.11 -5.72 -2.00
C PRO A 137 3.64 -7.01 -1.33
N TRP A 138 2.84 -7.78 -2.05
CA TRP A 138 2.48 -9.14 -1.66
C TRP A 138 3.56 -10.12 -2.08
N ALA A 139 3.63 -11.30 -1.44
CA ALA A 139 4.62 -12.33 -1.79
C ALA A 139 4.60 -12.67 -3.29
N TRP A 140 3.41 -12.85 -3.87
CA TRP A 140 3.25 -13.14 -5.30
C TRP A 140 3.71 -11.97 -6.21
N GLU A 141 3.69 -10.72 -5.74
CA GLU A 141 4.21 -9.57 -6.48
C GLU A 141 5.73 -9.58 -6.50
N LEU A 142 6.35 -9.94 -5.37
CA LEU A 142 7.80 -10.12 -5.28
C LEU A 142 8.26 -11.25 -6.20
N ASP A 143 7.57 -12.39 -6.19
CA ASP A 143 7.92 -13.53 -7.05
C ASP A 143 7.72 -13.18 -8.53
N ARG A 144 6.67 -12.42 -8.86
CA ARG A 144 6.46 -11.90 -10.22
C ARG A 144 7.56 -10.94 -10.63
N LEU A 145 8.00 -10.04 -9.74
CA LEU A 145 9.11 -9.13 -10.01
C LEU A 145 10.42 -9.90 -10.21
N ALA A 146 10.72 -10.89 -9.36
CA ALA A 146 11.91 -11.73 -9.50
C ALA A 146 11.93 -12.47 -10.84
N ARG A 147 10.80 -13.06 -11.27
CA ARG A 147 10.68 -13.69 -12.60
C ARG A 147 10.92 -12.72 -13.74
N ARG A 148 10.43 -11.47 -13.62
CA ARG A 148 10.68 -10.44 -14.64
C ARG A 148 12.16 -10.03 -14.68
N ARG A 149 12.79 -9.85 -13.52
CA ARG A 149 14.21 -9.52 -13.39
C ARG A 149 15.10 -10.56 -14.04
N ALA A 150 14.76 -11.84 -13.96
CA ALA A 150 15.49 -12.91 -14.65
C ALA A 150 15.60 -12.72 -16.18
N ALA A 151 14.70 -11.95 -16.80
CA ALA A 151 14.76 -11.68 -18.24
C ALA A 151 15.68 -10.52 -18.63
N TYR A 152 16.09 -9.65 -17.69
CA TYR A 152 16.84 -8.43 -18.02
C TYR A 152 17.94 -8.04 -17.03
N PHE A 153 18.09 -8.75 -15.91
CA PHE A 153 19.24 -8.60 -15.03
C PHE A 153 20.45 -9.33 -15.63
N PRO A 154 21.67 -8.83 -15.39
CA PRO A 154 22.90 -9.58 -15.63
C PRO A 154 22.85 -10.95 -14.94
N SER A 155 23.48 -11.97 -15.53
CA SER A 155 23.44 -13.35 -15.01
C SER A 155 24.08 -13.52 -13.63
N ASP A 156 25.01 -12.63 -13.27
CA ASP A 156 25.68 -12.57 -11.97
C ASP A 156 24.88 -11.77 -10.92
N ALA A 157 23.84 -11.05 -11.32
CA ALA A 157 23.02 -10.24 -10.42
C ALA A 157 21.86 -11.04 -9.81
N SER A 158 21.70 -10.97 -8.48
CA SER A 158 20.56 -11.58 -7.80
C SER A 158 19.22 -10.94 -8.21
N VAL A 159 18.28 -11.79 -8.64
CA VAL A 159 16.90 -11.43 -9.00
C VAL A 159 15.95 -11.40 -7.81
N THR A 160 16.34 -12.06 -6.71
CA THR A 160 15.51 -12.20 -5.51
C THR A 160 15.37 -10.87 -4.79
N VAL A 161 14.13 -10.49 -4.49
CA VAL A 161 13.87 -9.33 -3.64
C VAL A 161 14.13 -9.71 -2.20
N GLN A 162 15.04 -9.00 -1.55
CA GLN A 162 15.27 -9.16 -0.12
C GLN A 162 14.03 -8.70 0.64
N ARG A 163 13.39 -9.62 1.37
CA ARG A 163 12.24 -9.33 2.23
C ARG A 163 12.75 -8.72 3.54
N SER A 164 12.00 -7.79 4.13
CA SER A 164 12.24 -7.33 5.50
C SER A 164 12.17 -8.53 6.44
N GLY A 165 13.16 -8.67 7.32
CA GLY A 165 13.21 -9.69 8.37
C GLY A 165 12.16 -9.45 9.45
#